data_AF-A0A497GME8-F1
#
_entry.id   AF-A0A497GME8-F1
#
_cell.length_a   1.000
_cell.length_b   1.000
_cell.length_c   1.000
_cell.angle_alpha   90.00
_cell.angle_beta   90.00
_cell.angle_gamma   90.00
#
_symmetry.space_group_name_H-M   'P 1'
#
loop_
_entity.id
_entity.type
_entity.pdbx_description
1 polymer ?
#
loop_
_entity_poly.entity_id
_entity_poly.type
_entity_poly.pdbx_seq_one_letter_code
_entity_poly.pdbx_strand_id
1 'polypeptide(L)'
;MYNNIRYRRPTGICIFKLNEDIHDAKVSLSFAGVEIWRIRRVRAYDNSYAALAFREIELEVLEEGDYIMREAYGVFEDTPLIIRFYCPRVEPNVVKHVAILAYKSNVLKRLATRLTELGWKQVFLFEMEAKVR
;
A
#
# COMPACT_ATOMS: atom_id res chain seq x y z
N MET A 1 5.54 -5.27 -17.67
CA MET A 1 5.23 -5.97 -16.41
C MET A 1 4.19 -5.23 -15.56
N TYR A 2 4.42 -3.96 -15.21
CA TYR A 2 3.58 -3.12 -14.31
C TYR A 2 2.10 -2.98 -14.67
N ASN A 3 1.76 -2.84 -15.96
CA ASN A 3 0.35 -2.75 -16.35
C ASN A 3 -0.39 -4.05 -16.05
N ASN A 4 0.26 -5.20 -16.18
CA ASN A 4 -0.40 -6.50 -16.05
C ASN A 4 -0.80 -6.79 -14.58
N ILE A 5 0.02 -6.39 -13.59
CA ILE A 5 -0.28 -6.72 -12.19
C ILE A 5 -1.50 -5.98 -11.63
N ARG A 6 -1.77 -4.74 -12.09
CA ARG A 6 -2.97 -3.98 -11.71
C ARG A 6 -4.29 -4.67 -12.09
N TYR A 7 -4.26 -5.54 -13.11
CA TYR A 7 -5.40 -6.33 -13.58
C TYR A 7 -5.41 -7.76 -13.03
N ARG A 8 -4.52 -8.10 -12.09
CA ARG A 8 -4.63 -9.32 -11.29
C ARG A 8 -5.44 -9.03 -10.03
N ARG A 9 -6.18 -10.02 -9.53
CA ARG A 9 -6.82 -9.89 -8.22
C ARG A 9 -5.74 -9.89 -7.12
N PRO A 10 -5.67 -8.86 -6.27
CA PRO A 10 -4.82 -8.90 -5.09
C PRO A 10 -5.32 -9.98 -4.14
N THR A 11 -4.39 -10.58 -3.39
CA THR A 11 -4.70 -11.59 -2.36
C THR A 11 -4.78 -10.97 -0.98
N GLY A 12 -4.44 -9.70 -0.82
CA GLY A 12 -4.60 -8.99 0.43
C GLY A 12 -4.28 -7.51 0.31
N ILE A 13 -4.64 -6.77 1.36
CA ILE A 13 -4.38 -5.36 1.55
C ILE A 13 -4.03 -5.07 3.02
N CYS A 14 -3.07 -4.17 3.25
CA CYS A 14 -2.75 -3.65 4.57
C CYS A 14 -2.70 -2.13 4.54
N ILE A 15 -3.19 -1.46 5.59
CA ILE A 15 -3.19 0.00 5.70
C ILE A 15 -2.53 0.43 7.02
N PHE A 16 -1.66 1.42 6.93
CA PHE A 16 -0.96 2.05 8.04
C PHE A 16 -1.30 3.53 8.12
N LYS A 17 -1.33 4.07 9.34
CA LYS A 17 -1.41 5.50 9.63
C LYS A 17 -0.03 6.01 10.02
N LEU A 18 0.41 7.08 9.39
CA LEU A 18 1.75 7.66 9.53
C LEU A 18 1.64 9.17 9.74
N ASN A 19 2.72 9.74 10.26
CA ASN A 19 2.91 11.17 10.28
C ASN A 19 4.36 11.48 9.88
N GLU A 20 4.67 11.13 8.64
CA GLU A 20 6.02 11.18 8.08
C GLU A 20 5.97 11.92 6.75
N ASP A 21 7.10 12.39 6.25
CA ASP A 21 7.17 12.83 4.86
C ASP A 21 7.28 11.63 3.90
N ILE A 22 7.08 11.87 2.60
CA ILE A 22 7.17 10.80 1.58
C ILE A 22 8.58 10.18 1.52
N HIS A 23 9.64 10.95 1.79
CA HIS A 23 11.00 10.44 1.76
C HIS A 23 11.23 9.46 2.91
N ASP A 24 10.84 9.82 4.12
CA ASP A 24 10.93 9.01 5.32
C ASP A 24 10.12 7.71 5.18
N ALA A 25 8.89 7.80 4.67
CA ALA A 25 8.06 6.62 4.43
C ALA A 25 8.70 5.65 3.41
N LYS A 26 9.43 6.17 2.40
CA LYS A 26 10.17 5.31 1.47
C LYS A 26 11.40 4.68 2.11
N VAL A 27 12.10 5.42 2.98
CA VAL A 27 13.28 4.93 3.69
C VAL A 27 12.88 3.81 4.66
N SER A 28 11.83 3.99 5.43
CA SER A 28 11.31 2.95 6.34
C SER A 28 10.77 1.72 5.60
N LEU A 29 10.09 1.90 4.45
CA LEU A 29 9.76 0.79 3.55
C LEU A 29 11.01 0.03 3.07
N SER A 30 12.08 0.74 2.73
CA SER A 30 13.35 0.12 2.34
C SER A 30 13.97 -0.68 3.48
N PHE A 31 13.94 -0.17 4.72
CA PHE A 31 14.42 -0.91 5.89
C PHE A 31 13.58 -2.16 6.19
N ALA A 32 12.29 -2.14 5.89
CA ALA A 32 11.44 -3.33 5.97
C ALA A 32 11.75 -4.37 4.87
N GLY A 33 12.57 -4.03 3.87
CA GLY A 33 12.94 -4.88 2.74
C GLY A 33 12.06 -4.69 1.50
N VAL A 34 11.36 -3.57 1.38
CA VAL A 34 10.59 -3.22 0.19
C VAL A 34 11.47 -2.44 -0.79
N GLU A 35 11.62 -2.97 -1.99
CA GLU A 35 12.29 -2.25 -3.08
C GLU A 35 11.25 -1.50 -3.92
N ILE A 36 11.30 -0.17 -3.91
CA ILE A 36 10.39 0.66 -4.73
C ILE A 36 11.04 0.98 -6.07
N TRP A 37 10.43 0.51 -7.16
CA TRP A 37 10.95 0.69 -8.52
C TRP A 37 10.44 1.95 -9.20
N ARG A 38 9.19 2.35 -8.94
CA ARG A 38 8.57 3.49 -9.60
C ARG A 38 7.47 4.09 -8.76
N ILE A 39 7.39 5.42 -8.73
CA ILE A 39 6.30 6.18 -8.12
C ILE A 39 5.63 7.05 -9.19
N ARG A 40 4.31 7.16 -9.13
CA ARG A 40 3.51 8.03 -10.01
C ARG A 40 2.34 8.66 -9.26
N ARG A 41 1.88 9.81 -9.73
CA ARG A 41 0.63 10.41 -9.26
C ARG A 41 -0.56 9.62 -9.83
N VAL A 42 -1.55 9.34 -8.99
CA VAL A 42 -2.83 8.78 -9.45
C VAL A 42 -3.69 9.92 -9.94
N ARG A 43 -4.07 9.91 -11.23
CA ARG A 43 -4.85 10.99 -11.87
C ARG A 43 -6.32 10.64 -12.03
N ALA A 44 -6.64 9.36 -12.16
CA ALA A 44 -7.99 8.82 -12.21
C ALA A 44 -7.93 7.35 -11.74
N TYR A 45 -9.03 6.87 -11.15
CA TYR A 45 -9.20 5.43 -10.95
C TYR A 45 -9.43 4.78 -12.32
N ASP A 46 -8.63 3.77 -12.64
CA ASP A 46 -8.95 2.84 -13.72
C ASP A 46 -9.86 1.73 -13.17
N ASN A 47 -10.48 0.95 -14.05
CA ASN A 47 -11.29 -0.22 -13.66
C ASN A 47 -10.42 -1.45 -13.34
N SER A 48 -9.21 -1.23 -12.80
CA SER A 48 -8.29 -2.30 -12.43
C SER A 48 -8.69 -2.90 -11.08
N TYR A 49 -8.42 -4.20 -10.85
CA TYR A 49 -8.71 -4.82 -9.54
C TYR A 49 -7.97 -4.13 -8.39
N ALA A 50 -6.76 -3.64 -8.63
CA ALA A 50 -6.03 -2.86 -7.63
C ALA A 50 -6.76 -1.55 -7.27
N ALA A 51 -7.20 -0.79 -8.28
CA ALA A 51 -7.94 0.45 -8.07
C ALA A 51 -9.28 0.22 -7.34
N LEU A 52 -10.00 -0.86 -7.67
CA LEU A 52 -11.22 -1.27 -6.99
C LEU A 52 -10.94 -1.67 -5.54
N ALA A 53 -9.94 -2.52 -5.29
CA ALA A 53 -9.58 -2.98 -3.94
C ALA A 53 -9.16 -1.82 -3.03
N PHE A 54 -8.39 -0.87 -3.56
CA PHE A 54 -8.08 0.34 -2.80
C PHE A 54 -9.34 1.14 -2.50
N ARG A 55 -10.20 1.38 -3.50
CA ARG A 55 -11.43 2.18 -3.31
C ARG A 55 -12.37 1.59 -2.26
N GLU A 56 -12.55 0.27 -2.27
CA GLU A 56 -13.39 -0.42 -1.30
C GLU A 56 -12.90 -0.17 0.14
N ILE A 57 -11.60 -0.33 0.39
CA ILE A 57 -11.06 -0.17 1.74
C ILE A 57 -10.84 1.31 2.12
N GLU A 58 -10.55 2.18 1.15
CA GLU A 58 -10.43 3.62 1.36
C GLU A 58 -11.72 4.19 1.97
N LEU A 59 -12.89 3.77 1.49
CA LEU A 59 -14.20 4.19 2.01
C LEU A 59 -14.47 3.72 3.44
N GLU A 60 -13.88 2.60 3.86
CA GLU A 60 -14.08 1.99 5.17
C GLU A 60 -13.10 2.52 6.23
N VAL A 61 -11.86 2.80 5.83
CA VAL A 61 -10.73 2.98 6.75
C VAL A 61 -10.22 4.41 6.81
N LEU A 62 -10.36 5.19 5.73
CA LEU A 62 -9.86 6.56 5.72
C LEU A 62 -10.92 7.51 6.29
N GLU A 63 -10.53 8.28 7.31
CA GLU A 63 -11.32 9.40 7.84
C GLU A 63 -11.68 10.39 6.70
N GLU A 64 -12.81 11.10 6.83
CA GLU A 64 -13.20 12.14 5.87
C GLU A 64 -12.06 13.15 5.69
N GLY A 65 -11.50 13.20 4.47
CA GLY A 65 -10.36 14.04 4.17
C GLY A 65 -10.07 14.12 2.68
N ASP A 66 -9.54 15.27 2.24
CA ASP A 66 -9.14 15.48 0.86
C ASP A 66 -7.67 15.08 0.68
N TYR A 67 -7.44 13.95 0.00
CA TYR A 67 -6.12 13.37 -0.20
C TYR A 67 -5.66 13.45 -1.66
N ILE A 68 -4.38 13.76 -1.86
CA ILE A 68 -3.65 13.48 -3.07
C ILE A 68 -3.01 12.10 -2.95
N MET A 69 -3.29 11.25 -3.93
CA MET A 69 -2.75 9.90 -3.99
C MET A 69 -1.51 9.80 -4.89
N ARG A 70 -0.49 9.11 -4.38
CA ARG A 70 0.64 8.64 -5.18
C ARG A 70 0.69 7.13 -5.10
N GLU A 71 0.92 6.47 -6.21
CA GLU A 71 1.07 5.03 -6.27
C GLU A 71 2.49 4.67 -6.63
N ALA A 72 3.03 3.68 -5.93
CA ALA A 72 4.29 3.05 -6.22
C ALA A 72 4.12 1.57 -6.55
N TYR A 73 5.05 1.11 -7.37
CA TYR A 73 5.30 -0.30 -7.59
C TYR A 73 6.58 -0.69 -6.91
N GLY A 74 6.56 -1.84 -6.26
CA GLY A 74 7.74 -2.40 -5.63
C GLY A 74 7.66 -3.90 -5.50
N VAL A 75 8.65 -4.45 -4.81
CA VAL A 75 8.73 -5.88 -4.48
C VAL A 75 9.12 -6.05 -3.04
N PHE A 76 8.62 -7.12 -2.43
CA PHE A 76 9.07 -7.65 -1.16
C PHE A 76 9.19 -9.17 -1.28
N GLU A 77 10.38 -9.74 -1.02
CA GLU A 77 10.62 -11.20 -1.09
C GLU A 77 10.07 -11.84 -2.37
N ASP A 78 10.43 -11.29 -3.54
CA ASP A 78 9.96 -11.71 -4.87
C ASP A 78 8.43 -11.64 -5.07
N THR A 79 7.74 -10.92 -4.19
CA THR A 79 6.32 -10.64 -4.31
C THR A 79 6.12 -9.20 -4.76
N PRO A 80 5.59 -8.99 -5.97
CA PRO A 80 5.21 -7.67 -6.40
C PRO A 80 4.16 -7.03 -5.48
N LEU A 81 4.33 -5.74 -5.24
CA LEU A 81 3.45 -4.92 -4.43
C LEU A 81 2.92 -3.73 -5.24
N ILE A 82 1.71 -3.30 -4.92
CA ILE A 82 1.23 -1.96 -5.26
C ILE A 82 1.04 -1.20 -3.96
N ILE A 83 1.68 -0.05 -3.86
CA ILE A 83 1.70 0.78 -2.65
C ILE A 83 1.02 2.10 -2.99
N ARG A 84 0.10 2.56 -2.15
CA ARG A 84 -0.58 3.84 -2.30
C ARG A 84 -0.30 4.72 -1.08
N PHE A 85 0.26 5.89 -1.33
CA PHE A 85 0.48 6.93 -0.35
C PHE A 85 -0.67 7.93 -0.42
N TYR A 86 -1.28 8.22 0.73
CA TYR A 86 -2.32 9.23 0.88
C TYR A 86 -1.74 10.44 1.60
N CYS A 87 -1.67 11.55 0.88
CA CYS A 87 -1.11 12.79 1.38
C CYS A 87 -2.23 13.83 1.46
N PRO A 88 -2.44 14.52 2.59
CA PRO A 88 -3.44 15.58 2.67
C PRO A 88 -3.20 16.63 1.57
N ARG A 89 -4.24 17.15 0.94
CA ARG A 89 -4.09 18.15 -0.13
C ARG A 89 -3.37 19.42 0.36
N VAL A 90 -3.60 19.79 1.62
CA VAL A 90 -2.97 20.94 2.28
C VAL A 90 -1.48 20.72 2.57
N GLU A 91 -1.06 19.47 2.74
CA GLU A 91 0.33 19.07 3.06
C GLU A 91 0.76 17.90 2.15
N PRO A 92 0.93 18.13 0.84
CA PRO A 92 1.06 17.06 -0.16
C PRO A 92 2.37 16.26 -0.10
N ASN A 93 3.28 16.65 0.81
CA ASN A 93 4.54 15.97 1.08
C ASN A 93 4.48 15.10 2.34
N VAL A 94 3.44 15.24 3.15
CA VAL A 94 3.23 14.45 4.38
C VAL A 94 2.34 13.26 4.04
N VAL A 95 2.79 12.06 4.38
CA VAL A 95 2.05 10.81 4.25
C VAL A 95 1.26 10.59 5.53
N LYS A 96 -0.08 10.62 5.43
CA LYS A 96 -0.96 10.26 6.55
C LYS A 96 -1.33 8.79 6.57
N HIS A 97 -1.47 8.20 5.39
CA HIS A 97 -1.75 6.78 5.27
C HIS A 97 -0.95 6.13 4.16
N VAL A 98 -0.64 4.85 4.33
CA VAL A 98 -0.07 3.99 3.29
C VAL A 98 -0.90 2.72 3.20
N ALA A 99 -1.39 2.40 2.00
CA ALA A 99 -2.02 1.13 1.71
C ALA A 99 -1.13 0.27 0.81
N ILE A 100 -1.01 -1.01 1.11
CA ILE A 100 -0.14 -1.96 0.39
C ILE A 100 -0.98 -3.15 -0.05
N LEU A 101 -0.99 -3.42 -1.36
CA LEU A 101 -1.56 -4.63 -1.96
C LEU A 101 -0.45 -5.64 -2.24
N ALA A 102 -0.74 -6.91 -1.95
CA ALA A 102 0.08 -8.05 -2.34
C ALA A 102 -0.73 -9.07 -3.15
N TYR A 103 -0.01 -9.96 -3.83
CA TYR A 103 -0.57 -10.94 -4.77
C TYR A 103 -0.16 -12.39 -4.42
N LYS A 104 0.46 -12.57 -3.27
CA LYS A 104 0.71 -13.87 -2.62
C LYS A 104 0.23 -13.78 -1.18
N SER A 105 -0.22 -14.90 -0.62
CA SER A 105 -0.64 -15.00 0.77
C SER A 105 0.55 -14.97 1.73
N ASN A 106 0.28 -14.65 3.00
CA ASN A 106 1.24 -14.50 4.09
C ASN A 106 2.33 -13.43 3.89
N VAL A 107 2.27 -12.65 2.81
CA VAL A 107 3.27 -11.61 2.50
C VAL A 107 3.00 -10.36 3.32
N LEU A 108 1.73 -9.95 3.39
CA LEU A 108 1.36 -8.75 4.11
C LEU A 108 1.49 -8.93 5.61
N LYS A 109 1.17 -10.12 6.16
CA LYS A 109 1.42 -10.42 7.58
C LYS A 109 2.90 -10.20 7.95
N ARG A 110 3.83 -10.76 7.16
CA ARG A 110 5.28 -10.61 7.41
C ARG A 110 5.75 -9.16 7.26
N LEU A 111 5.32 -8.49 6.19
CA LEU A 111 5.69 -7.09 5.95
C LEU A 111 5.12 -6.18 7.04
N ALA A 112 3.88 -6.42 7.48
CA ALA A 112 3.24 -5.64 8.53
C ALA A 112 3.94 -5.78 9.88
N THR A 113 4.43 -6.97 10.23
CA THR A 113 5.28 -7.15 11.42
C THR A 113 6.52 -6.27 11.34
N ARG A 114 7.28 -6.32 10.24
CA ARG A 114 8.51 -5.50 10.08
C ARG A 114 8.22 -4.00 10.14
N LEU A 115 7.14 -3.54 9.49
CA LEU A 115 6.78 -2.12 9.51
C LEU A 115 6.33 -1.69 10.92
N THR A 116 5.60 -2.53 11.65
CA THR A 116 5.19 -2.23 13.03
C THR A 116 6.39 -2.15 13.97
N GLU A 117 7.41 -3.00 13.78
CA GLU A 117 8.68 -2.93 14.51
C GLU A 117 9.45 -1.63 14.21
N LEU A 118 9.28 -1.06 13.02
CA LEU A 118 9.80 0.27 12.63
C LEU A 118 8.92 1.43 13.11
N GLY A 119 7.85 1.15 13.88
CA GLY A 119 6.98 2.16 14.48
C GLY A 119 5.74 2.53 13.63
N TRP A 120 5.49 1.84 12.52
CA TRP A 120 4.30 2.09 11.71
C TRP A 120 3.04 1.62 12.43
N LYS A 121 1.99 2.45 12.45
CA LYS A 121 0.73 2.10 13.10
C LYS A 121 -0.20 1.39 12.11
N GLN A 122 -0.33 0.08 12.22
CA GLN A 122 -1.30 -0.69 11.45
C GLN A 122 -2.74 -0.29 11.82
N VAL A 123 -3.57 0.01 10.82
CA VAL A 123 -5.00 0.32 10.97
C VAL A 123 -5.86 -0.83 10.46
N PHE A 124 -5.45 -1.47 9.37
CA PHE A 124 -6.20 -2.53 8.74
C PHE A 124 -5.27 -3.57 8.12
N LEU A 125 -5.66 -4.84 8.19
CA LEU A 125 -5.00 -5.92 7.49
C LEU A 125 -6.05 -6.96 7.09
N PHE A 126 -6.10 -7.26 5.79
CA PHE A 126 -6.85 -8.37 5.24
C PHE A 126 -5.96 -9.14 4.28
N GLU A 127 -5.90 -10.46 4.44
CA GLU A 127 -5.17 -11.33 3.53
C GLU A 127 -5.92 -12.64 3.38
N MET A 128 -6.17 -13.04 2.14
CA MET A 128 -6.78 -14.32 1.82
C MET A 128 -5.83 -15.44 2.20
N GLU A 129 -6.27 -16.31 3.09
CA GLU A 129 -5.55 -17.53 3.40
C GLU A 129 -5.77 -18.55 2.28
N ALA A 130 -4.68 -19.10 1.76
CA ALA A 130 -4.78 -20.25 0.87
C ALA A 130 -5.23 -21.45 1.73
N LYS A 131 -6.40 -22.02 1.43
CA LYS A 131 -6.77 -23.33 1.99
C LYS A 131 -5.72 -24.33 1.52
N VAL A 132 -4.91 -24.83 2.45
CA VAL A 132 -4.12 -26.05 2.23
C VAL A 132 -5.14 -27.16 1.99
N ARG A 133 -5.20 -27.66 0.76
CA ARG A 133 -5.90 -28.91 0.42
C ARG A 133 -4.86 -30.00 0.33
#